data_AF-D8J5C5-F1
#
_entry.id   AF-D8J5C5-F1
#
_cell.length_a   1.000
_cell.length_b   1.000
_cell.length_c   1.000
_cell.angle_alpha   90.00
_cell.angle_beta   90.00
_cell.angle_gamma   90.00
#
_symmetry.space_group_name_H-M   'P 1'
#
loop_
_entity.id
_entity.type
_entity.pdbx_description
1 polymer ?
#
loop_
_entity_poly.entity_id
_entity_poly.type
_entity_poly.pdbx_seq_one_letter_code
_entity_poly.pdbx_strand_id
1 'polypeptide(L)' 'MAEYYVLTGETVVEGPFESHGEASRRKADLSTSDVGVTYRVARR' A
#
# COMPACT_ATOMS: atom_id res chain seq x y z
N MET A 1 12.28 13.08 -3.01
CA MET A 1 12.00 11.64 -3.17
C MET A 1 10.51 11.46 -3.47
N ALA A 2 10.12 10.41 -4.18
CA ALA A 2 8.71 10.06 -4.32
C ALA A 2 8.32 9.11 -3.19
N GLU A 3 7.31 9.45 -2.40
CA GLU A 3 6.87 8.64 -1.28
C GLU A 3 5.65 7.82 -1.70
N TYR A 4 5.69 6.52 -1.43
CA TYR A 4 4.60 5.60 -1.73
C TYR A 4 3.93 5.14 -0.44
N TYR A 5 2.61 5.00 -0.49
CA TYR A 5 1.80 4.57 0.64
C TYR A 5 0.81 3.50 0.19
N VAL A 6 0.54 2.55 1.07
CA VAL A 6 -0.55 1.60 0.90
C VAL A 6 -1.78 2.13 1.63
N LEU A 7 -2.87 2.28 0.89
CA LEU A 7 -4.15 2.79 1.37
C LEU A 7 -5.20 1.67 1.37
N THR A 8 -6.14 1.74 2.31
CA THR A 8 -7.43 1.04 2.25
C THR A 8 -8.54 2.09 2.18
N GLY A 9 -9.21 2.16 1.03
CA GLY A 9 -10.13 3.26 0.75
C GLY A 9 -9.39 4.61 0.77
N GLU A 10 -9.64 5.42 1.80
CA GLU A 10 -9.06 6.76 2.00
C GLU A 10 -8.02 6.80 3.13
N THR A 11 -7.80 5.68 3.82
CA THR A 11 -6.91 5.60 5.00
C THR A 11 -5.55 5.03 4.62
N VAL A 12 -4.47 5.65 5.11
CA VAL A 12 -3.10 5.11 4.99
C VAL A 12 -2.91 3.99 6.00
N VAL A 13 -2.54 2.81 5.50
CA VAL A 13 -2.28 1.61 6.31
C VAL A 13 -0.78 1.41 6.49
N GLU A 14 0.02 1.64 5.44
CA GLU A 14 1.48 1.51 5.52
C GLU A 14 2.22 2.55 4.67
N GLY A 15 3.45 2.87 5.06
CA GLY A 15 4.38 3.80 4.41
C GLY A 15 4.98 4.80 5.40
N PRO A 16 5.79 5.77 4.94
CA PRO A 16 6.21 5.97 3.55
C PRO A 16 7.21 4.90 3.07
N PHE A 17 7.07 4.48 1.81
CA PHE A 17 8.03 3.66 1.10
C PHE A 17 8.79 4.49 0.06
N GLU A 18 10.07 4.19 -0.13
CA GLU A 18 10.92 4.90 -1.10
C GLU A 18 10.66 4.47 -2.55
N SER A 19 9.95 3.36 -2.76
CA SER A 19 9.71 2.77 -4.09
C SER A 19 8.34 2.14 -4.22
N HIS A 20 7.73 2.31 -5.41
CA HIS A 20 6.44 1.71 -5.75
C HIS A 20 6.45 0.17 -5.61
N GLY A 21 7.58 -0.47 -5.97
CA GLY A 21 7.71 -1.93 -5.88
C GLY A 21 7.68 -2.45 -4.44
N GLU A 22 8.10 -1.64 -3.47
CA GLU A 22 8.05 -1.98 -2.05
C GLU A 22 6.61 -1.88 -1.53
N ALA A 23 5.95 -0.75 -1.81
CA ALA A 23 4.54 -0.55 -1.49
C ALA A 23 3.63 -1.61 -2.17
N SER A 24 3.94 -2.02 -3.40
CA SER A 24 3.19 -3.05 -4.12
C SER A 24 3.39 -4.45 -3.52
N ARG A 25 4.59 -4.77 -3.02
CA ARG A 25 4.83 -6.03 -2.29
C ARG A 25 4.03 -6.07 -1.00
N ARG A 26 4.04 -4.98 -0.22
CA ARG A 26 3.24 -4.87 1.01
C ARG A 26 1.74 -4.94 0.74
N LYS A 27 1.26 -4.27 -0.31
CA LYS A 27 -0.12 -4.40 -0.80
C LYS A 27 -0.51 -5.86 -1.06
N ALA A 28 0.35 -6.64 -1.74
CA ALA A 28 0.05 -8.04 -2.08
C ALA A 28 0.03 -8.96 -0.86
N ASP A 29 0.94 -8.73 0.09
CA ASP A 29 1.00 -9.42 1.39
C ASP A 29 -0.27 -9.16 2.22
N LEU A 30 -0.67 -7.89 2.34
CA LEU A 30 -1.91 -7.47 2.99
C LEU A 30 -3.14 -8.05 2.29
N SER A 31 -3.21 -7.97 0.96
CA SER A 31 -4.34 -8.51 0.19
C SER A 31 -4.47 -10.03 0.28
N THR A 32 -3.39 -10.74 0.62
CA THR A 32 -3.42 -12.19 0.87
C THR A 32 -3.94 -12.51 2.27
N SER A 33 -3.62 -11.66 3.25
CA SER A 33 -4.03 -11.85 4.65
C SER A 33 -5.47 -11.41 4.92
N ASP A 34 -5.92 -10.33 4.27
CA ASP A 34 -7.22 -9.71 4.50
C ASP A 34 -8.20 -9.98 3.34
N VAL A 35 -9.02 -11.01 3.49
CA VAL A 35 -10.05 -11.36 2.50
C VAL A 35 -11.21 -10.37 2.57
N GLY A 36 -11.40 -9.61 1.48
CA GLY A 36 -12.50 -8.64 1.35
C GLY A 36 -12.06 -7.17 1.48
N VAL A 37 -10.79 -6.91 1.79
CA VAL A 37 -10.24 -5.54 1.85
C VAL A 37 -9.56 -5.18 0.54
N THR A 38 -9.89 -4.00 -0.01
CA THR A 38 -9.25 -3.49 -1.24
C THR A 38 -8.12 -2.52 -0.92
N TYR A 39 -6.89 -2.97 -1.13
CA TYR A 39 -5.69 -2.16 -0.96
C TYR A 39 -5.29 -1.45 -2.26
N ARG A 40 -4.80 -0.21 -2.15
CA ARG A 40 -4.29 0.60 -3.27
C ARG A 40 -2.93 1.19 -2.92
N VAL A 41 -2.08 1.39 -3.91
CA VAL A 41 -0.85 2.14 -3.75
C VAL A 41 -1.09 3.55 -4.25
N ALA A 42 -0.77 4.55 -3.42
CA ALA A 42 -0.77 5.95 -3.82
C ALA A 42 0.63 6.53 -3.68
N ARG A 43 0.92 7.51 -4.54
CA ARG A 43 2.12 8.33 -4.48
C ARG A 43 1.74 9.70 -3.91
N ARG A 44 2.54 10.21 -2.98
CA ARG A 44 2.42 11.57 -2.44
C ARG A 44 3.65 12.40 -2.76
#